data_AF-A0A0D2LKD4-F1
#
_entry.id   AF-A0A0D2LKD4-F1
#
_cell.length_a   1.000
_cell.length_b   1.000
_cell.length_c   1.000
_cell.angle_alpha   90.00
_cell.angle_beta   90.00
_cell.angle_gamma   90.00
#
_symmetry.space_group_name_H-M   'P 1'
#
loop_
_entity.id
_entity.type
_entity.pdbx_description
1 polymer ?
#
loop_
_entity_poly.entity_id
_entity_poly.type
_entity_poly.pdbx_seq_one_letter_code
_entity_poly.pdbx_strand_id
1 'polypeptide(L)'
;MDQPSGSTAQQCPRLEEVSGMAAPKWWSTVSVVTTEEGKLRKLTDEEMHRYQGNNVMLAKPSVRYRQTINTADHTGRPLAVRAQSYAVLVTNVTQPVYPEFTGDCTLGEFVASHQGVGAVASLDMAEARVEEAVFSALFPDDFDRVVPVFNFREADLLMREWDNRMGELELAEHAVRLGDPPKAIKPSGWKCRVDRIEWLKGEVARLERAVLEARDRALIFNCTPSFFVLFRTQRAAAIAASCNIHPLKKELFKVHPAPGPEEVNWEALWFTHAQRVFRGLMVTPFIILLVLLPVSMLTSAMTQLNDAICDEGYRLRWKDYCASSHPVHNVLRSMLTGFVPALLIQLWQGLLMPCCVFFAAQSEARHYSLSGLDRRMGAIY
;
A
#
# COMPACT_ATOMS: atom_id res chain seq x y z
N MET A 1 -18.54 -32.77 64.79
CA MET A 1 -17.08 -32.81 64.92
C MET A 1 -16.51 -33.78 63.89
N ASP A 2 -16.23 -33.45 62.64
CA ASP A 2 -16.77 -32.46 61.72
C ASP A 2 -16.44 -32.99 60.32
N GLN A 3 -17.41 -32.86 59.41
CA GLN A 3 -17.24 -32.95 57.96
C GLN A 3 -16.45 -31.72 57.43
N PRO A 4 -16.24 -31.51 56.11
CA PRO A 4 -15.59 -32.37 55.10
C PRO A 4 -14.71 -31.54 54.11
N SER A 5 -14.30 -32.19 53.01
CA SER A 5 -14.15 -31.63 51.63
C SER A 5 -12.92 -30.79 51.26
N GLY A 6 -12.47 -30.95 50.00
CA GLY A 6 -11.72 -29.89 49.32
C GLY A 6 -10.68 -30.34 48.30
N SER A 7 -11.15 -30.77 47.12
CA SER A 7 -10.37 -30.75 45.87
C SER A 7 -9.64 -29.40 45.70
N THR A 8 -8.33 -29.41 45.45
CA THR A 8 -7.63 -28.20 44.97
C THR A 8 -6.91 -28.53 43.67
N ALA A 9 -7.58 -28.20 42.57
CA ALA A 9 -6.94 -28.04 41.27
C ALA A 9 -5.84 -26.99 41.40
N GLN A 10 -4.67 -27.33 40.89
CA GLN A 10 -3.48 -26.49 40.92
C GLN A 10 -3.74 -25.24 40.06
N GLN A 11 -3.86 -24.13 40.76
CA GLN A 11 -4.21 -22.82 40.24
C GLN A 11 -2.96 -22.20 39.59
N CYS A 12 -3.05 -21.81 38.31
CA CYS A 12 -2.04 -20.98 37.66
C CYS A 12 -1.83 -19.67 38.46
N PRO A 13 -0.59 -19.15 38.53
CA PRO A 13 -0.35 -17.86 39.18
C PRO A 13 -1.16 -16.76 38.50
N ARG A 14 -1.83 -15.94 39.32
CA ARG A 14 -2.40 -14.65 38.92
C ARG A 14 -1.26 -13.78 38.38
N LEU A 15 -1.41 -13.36 37.12
CA LEU A 15 -0.71 -12.20 36.60
C LEU A 15 -1.20 -10.98 37.38
N GLU A 16 -0.40 -10.55 38.36
CA GLU A 16 -0.47 -9.19 38.87
C GLU A 16 -0.20 -8.21 37.74
N GLU A 17 -0.89 -7.07 37.85
CA GLU A 17 -1.10 -6.05 36.83
C GLU A 17 0.20 -5.56 36.18
N VAL A 18 0.39 -5.87 34.90
CA VAL A 18 1.23 -5.06 34.02
C VAL A 18 0.43 -3.80 33.69
N SER A 19 0.43 -2.86 34.62
CA SER A 19 0.03 -1.48 34.39
C SER A 19 1.17 -0.78 33.65
N GLY A 20 1.06 -0.69 32.33
CA GLY A 20 2.04 0.00 31.51
C GLY A 20 1.85 -0.27 30.03
N MET A 21 1.25 0.70 29.33
CA MET A 21 0.92 0.71 27.90
C MET A 21 -0.35 -0.05 27.49
N ALA A 22 -1.48 0.34 28.09
CA ALA A 22 -2.74 0.25 27.37
C ALA A 22 -2.77 1.35 26.31
N ALA A 23 -3.07 0.99 25.06
CA ALA A 23 -3.43 1.98 24.04
C ALA A 23 -4.53 2.89 24.61
N PRO A 24 -4.51 4.21 24.34
CA PRO A 24 -5.57 5.10 24.78
C PRO A 24 -6.94 4.49 24.46
N LYS A 25 -7.88 4.45 25.42
CA LYS A 25 -9.21 3.79 25.26
C LYS A 25 -9.94 4.15 23.96
N TRP A 26 -9.67 5.31 23.35
CA TRP A 26 -10.23 5.70 22.06
C TRP A 26 -9.79 4.83 20.86
N TRP A 27 -8.76 4.00 21.03
CA TRP A 27 -8.25 3.05 20.03
C TRP A 27 -8.96 1.70 20.07
N SER A 28 -9.46 1.27 21.24
CA SER A 28 -10.09 -0.03 21.46
C SER A 28 -11.61 -0.01 21.39
N THR A 29 -12.25 1.15 21.57
CA THR A 29 -13.70 1.31 21.42
C THR A 29 -14.01 2.10 20.16
N VAL A 30 -14.09 1.40 19.02
CA VAL A 30 -14.77 1.95 17.84
C VAL A 30 -16.27 1.83 18.10
N SER A 31 -16.86 2.86 18.69
CA SER A 31 -18.29 2.95 19.00
C SER A 31 -19.13 3.27 17.75
N VAL A 32 -18.69 2.87 16.56
CA VAL A 32 -19.20 3.39 15.30
C VAL A 32 -19.46 2.24 14.33
N VAL A 33 -20.67 2.21 13.78
CA VAL A 33 -21.12 1.23 12.78
C VAL A 33 -21.41 1.95 11.47
N THR A 34 -21.03 1.32 10.36
CA THR A 34 -21.43 1.75 9.02
C THR A 34 -22.88 1.34 8.77
N THR A 35 -23.75 2.31 8.48
CA THR A 35 -25.12 2.03 8.03
C THR A 35 -25.11 1.37 6.65
N GLU A 36 -26.24 0.80 6.21
CA GLU A 36 -26.41 0.29 4.84
C GLU A 36 -26.18 1.39 3.78
N GLU A 37 -26.31 2.66 4.16
CA GLU A 37 -25.98 3.84 3.33
C GLU A 37 -24.47 4.21 3.33
N GLY A 38 -23.61 3.44 4.01
CA GLY A 38 -22.18 3.74 4.15
C GLY A 38 -21.84 4.91 5.08
N LYS A 39 -22.81 5.45 5.84
CA LYS A 39 -22.58 6.52 6.82
C LYS A 39 -22.17 5.94 8.16
N LEU A 40 -21.19 6.58 8.79
CA LEU A 40 -20.72 6.23 10.13
C LEU A 40 -21.68 6.80 11.18
N ARG A 41 -22.31 5.95 11.99
CA ARG A 41 -23.14 6.36 13.14
C ARG A 41 -22.65 5.73 14.44
N LYS A 42 -22.88 6.38 15.58
CA LYS A 42 -22.58 5.77 16.88
C LYS A 42 -23.50 4.57 17.14
N LEU A 43 -22.95 3.52 17.71
CA LEU A 43 -23.68 2.34 18.18
C LEU A 43 -24.58 2.77 19.35
N THR A 44 -25.85 2.35 19.36
CA THR A 44 -26.74 2.61 20.50
C THR A 44 -26.47 1.60 21.62
N ASP A 45 -26.79 1.97 22.86
CA ASP A 45 -26.54 1.12 24.04
C ASP A 45 -27.26 -0.24 23.94
N GLU A 46 -28.44 -0.25 23.32
CA GLU A 46 -29.22 -1.47 23.06
C GLU A 46 -28.55 -2.39 22.02
N GLU A 47 -27.93 -1.81 20.99
CA GLU A 47 -27.17 -2.56 19.99
C GLU A 47 -25.89 -3.12 20.59
N MET A 48 -25.21 -2.35 21.45
CA MET A 48 -24.00 -2.78 22.14
C MET A 48 -24.23 -4.03 23.00
N HIS A 49 -25.38 -4.12 23.68
CA HIS A 49 -25.78 -5.33 24.42
C HIS A 49 -26.15 -6.50 23.51
N ARG A 50 -26.75 -6.23 22.34
CA ARG A 50 -27.14 -7.29 21.37
C ARG A 50 -25.93 -7.96 20.72
N TYR A 51 -24.78 -7.29 20.70
CA TYR A 51 -23.55 -7.76 20.06
C TYR A 51 -22.52 -8.38 21.00
N GLN A 52 -22.81 -8.53 22.30
CA GLN A 52 -21.92 -9.15 23.29
C GLN A 52 -21.59 -10.65 23.04
N GLY A 53 -22.16 -11.27 21.99
CA GLY A 53 -21.87 -12.67 21.64
C GLY A 53 -21.77 -12.98 20.14
N ASN A 54 -21.95 -11.98 19.25
CA ASN A 54 -21.82 -12.15 17.80
C ASN A 54 -20.71 -11.23 17.31
N ASN A 55 -19.75 -11.78 16.56
CA ASN A 55 -18.69 -11.03 15.90
C ASN A 55 -19.31 -9.98 14.96
N VAL A 56 -19.50 -8.76 15.44
CA VAL A 56 -19.74 -7.61 14.59
C VAL A 56 -18.48 -7.44 13.76
N MET A 57 -18.59 -7.42 12.44
CA MET A 57 -17.54 -6.85 11.62
C MET A 57 -17.36 -5.41 12.08
N LEU A 58 -16.39 -5.19 12.97
CA LEU A 58 -15.90 -3.88 13.30
C LEU A 58 -15.61 -3.20 11.96
N ALA A 59 -16.18 -2.02 11.72
CA ALA A 59 -15.76 -1.21 10.60
C ALA A 59 -14.24 -1.11 10.71
N LYS A 60 -13.50 -1.61 9.69
CA LYS A 60 -12.02 -1.50 9.62
C LYS A 60 -11.71 -0.08 10.10
N PRO A 61 -11.00 0.13 11.23
CA PRO A 61 -10.78 1.46 11.77
C PRO A 61 -10.11 2.28 10.67
N SER A 62 -10.92 3.12 10.04
CA SER A 62 -10.51 3.86 8.86
C SER A 62 -9.78 5.09 9.35
N VAL A 63 -8.46 4.95 9.50
CA VAL A 63 -7.55 6.09 9.69
C VAL A 63 -7.55 6.99 8.44
N ARG A 64 -8.11 6.49 7.32
CA ARG A 64 -8.23 7.14 6.00
C ARG A 64 -8.82 8.54 6.01
N TYR A 65 -9.54 8.93 7.07
CA TYR A 65 -10.24 10.23 7.15
C TYR A 65 -9.88 11.09 8.36
N ARG A 66 -8.95 10.67 9.23
CA ARG A 66 -8.53 11.47 10.39
C ARG A 66 -7.20 12.16 10.12
N GLN A 67 -7.24 13.20 9.31
CA GLN A 67 -6.10 14.07 9.04
C GLN A 67 -5.81 15.05 10.19
N THR A 68 -6.77 15.29 11.08
CA THR A 68 -6.67 16.28 12.15
C THR A 68 -6.68 15.64 13.54
N ILE A 69 -5.86 16.20 14.42
CA ILE A 69 -5.81 15.91 15.86
C ILE A 69 -6.31 17.16 16.57
N ASN A 70 -7.18 17.00 17.56
CA ASN A 70 -7.55 18.10 18.44
C ASN A 70 -6.41 18.31 19.43
N THR A 71 -5.75 19.48 19.36
CA THR A 71 -4.75 19.94 20.32
C THR A 71 -5.28 21.16 21.07
N ALA A 72 -4.52 21.70 22.01
CA ALA A 72 -4.77 23.00 22.61
C ALA A 72 -3.71 24.01 22.14
N ASP A 73 -4.13 25.23 21.82
CA ASP A 73 -3.23 26.36 21.61
C ASP A 73 -2.53 26.76 22.93
N HIS A 74 -1.50 27.61 22.86
CA HIS A 74 -0.81 28.18 24.03
C HIS A 74 -1.74 28.89 25.03
N THR A 75 -2.93 29.29 24.57
CA THR A 75 -4.02 29.86 25.38
C THR A 75 -4.96 28.82 26.00
N GLY A 76 -4.70 27.52 25.82
CA GLY A 76 -5.56 26.42 26.29
C GLY A 76 -6.81 26.18 25.44
N ARG A 77 -6.96 26.87 24.31
CA ARG A 77 -8.14 26.73 23.43
C ARG A 77 -8.00 25.49 22.54
N PRO A 78 -9.04 24.65 22.43
CA PRO A 78 -9.00 23.49 21.54
C PRO A 78 -8.89 23.96 20.08
N LEU A 79 -7.89 23.43 19.37
CA LEU A 79 -7.62 23.70 17.97
C LEU A 79 -7.41 22.36 17.24
N ALA A 80 -8.08 22.18 16.10
CA ALA A 80 -7.82 21.04 15.23
C ALA A 80 -6.58 21.34 14.37
N VAL A 81 -5.57 20.49 14.45
CA VAL A 81 -4.30 20.62 13.73
C VAL A 81 -4.05 19.39 12.88
N ARG A 82 -3.43 19.56 11.72
CA ARG A 82 -3.12 18.40 10.86
C ARG A 82 -2.03 17.55 11.49
N ALA A 83 -2.25 16.24 11.61
CA ALA A 83 -1.30 15.30 12.19
C ALA A 83 0.06 15.34 11.47
N GLN A 84 0.03 15.54 10.15
CA GLN A 84 1.21 15.67 9.31
C GLN A 84 2.14 16.83 9.70
N SER A 85 1.63 17.86 10.37
CA SER A 85 2.43 19.02 10.81
C SER A 85 3.38 18.71 11.98
N TYR A 86 3.24 17.54 12.61
CA TYR A 86 4.09 17.08 13.72
C TYR A 86 5.08 15.99 13.29
N ALA A 87 5.05 15.61 12.01
CA ALA A 87 5.87 14.53 11.49
C ALA A 87 6.79 15.05 10.39
N VAL A 88 8.00 14.49 10.34
CA VAL A 88 8.91 14.65 9.19
C VAL A 88 9.26 13.29 8.63
N LEU A 89 9.43 13.24 7.32
CA LEU A 89 9.90 12.07 6.61
C LEU A 89 11.41 12.20 6.41
N VAL A 90 12.18 11.24 6.91
CA VAL A 90 13.63 11.16 6.70
C VAL A 90 13.90 10.03 5.71
N THR A 91 14.79 10.29 4.76
CA THR A 91 15.11 9.37 3.67
C THR A 91 16.61 9.31 3.41
N ASN A 92 17.03 8.27 2.69
CA ASN A 92 18.44 8.02 2.34
C ASN A 92 19.32 7.86 3.58
N VAL A 93 18.80 7.19 4.60
CA VAL A 93 19.63 6.78 5.71
C VAL A 93 20.37 5.53 5.29
N THR A 94 21.69 5.65 5.19
CA THR A 94 22.57 4.51 5.03
C THR A 94 22.53 3.76 6.35
N GLN A 95 21.64 2.77 6.43
CA GLN A 95 21.79 1.72 7.41
C GLN A 95 23.16 1.08 7.17
N PRO A 96 24.10 1.14 8.12
CA PRO A 96 25.19 0.20 8.08
C PRO A 96 24.53 -1.19 8.21
N VAL A 97 24.67 -2.03 7.17
CA VAL A 97 24.57 -3.47 7.38
C VAL A 97 25.67 -3.78 8.38
N TYR A 98 25.33 -3.87 9.67
CA TYR A 98 26.30 -4.09 10.72
C TYR A 98 26.97 -5.45 10.50
N PRO A 99 28.30 -5.50 10.22
CA PRO A 99 28.99 -6.76 10.01
C PRO A 99 29.09 -7.59 11.29
N GLU A 100 28.88 -7.01 12.47
CA GLU A 100 28.82 -7.74 13.74
C GLU A 100 27.63 -8.71 13.89
N PHE A 101 26.63 -8.67 12.98
CA PHE A 101 25.59 -9.70 12.87
C PHE A 101 25.69 -10.56 11.60
N THR A 102 26.72 -10.36 10.79
CA THR A 102 27.18 -11.33 9.77
C THR A 102 28.25 -12.28 10.31
N GLY A 103 28.36 -12.41 11.64
CA GLY A 103 29.01 -13.54 12.27
C GLY A 103 28.12 -14.78 12.12
N ASP A 104 28.50 -15.63 11.17
CA ASP A 104 28.06 -17.01 10.99
C ASP A 104 26.56 -17.23 10.68
N CYS A 105 26.22 -17.11 9.39
CA CYS A 105 25.19 -17.93 8.76
C CYS A 105 25.60 -19.43 8.68
N THR A 106 26.03 -19.99 9.80
CA THR A 106 26.07 -21.43 10.04
C THR A 106 25.36 -21.71 11.36
N LEU A 107 24.06 -21.41 11.41
CA LEU A 107 23.18 -21.92 12.46
C LEU A 107 21.87 -22.45 11.84
N GLY A 108 22.03 -23.35 10.88
CA GLY A 108 20.97 -24.26 10.43
C GLY A 108 20.75 -25.44 11.39
N GLU A 109 21.34 -25.44 12.58
CA GLU A 109 21.37 -26.62 13.46
C GLU A 109 21.27 -26.29 14.95
N PHE A 110 20.44 -25.30 15.36
CA PHE A 110 20.13 -25.15 16.79
C PHE A 110 18.76 -24.52 17.11
N VAL A 111 17.75 -24.75 16.27
CA VAL A 111 16.35 -24.46 16.65
C VAL A 111 15.52 -25.74 16.59
N ALA A 112 15.95 -26.70 17.40
CA ALA A 112 15.14 -27.83 17.85
C ALA A 112 15.15 -27.96 19.38
N SER A 113 15.29 -26.86 20.11
CA SER A 113 14.98 -26.81 21.56
C SER A 113 15.11 -25.39 22.09
N HIS A 114 14.04 -24.60 22.02
CA HIS A 114 13.61 -23.77 23.16
C HIS A 114 12.34 -23.01 22.80
N GLN A 115 11.24 -23.43 23.43
CA GLN A 115 10.06 -22.61 23.64
C GLN A 115 10.46 -21.36 24.42
N GLY A 116 10.18 -20.18 23.86
CA GLY A 116 10.44 -18.90 24.51
C GLY A 116 9.99 -17.74 23.65
N VAL A 117 8.68 -17.49 23.62
CA VAL A 117 8.07 -16.27 23.11
C VAL A 117 8.60 -15.10 23.95
N GLY A 118 9.55 -14.32 23.41
CA GLY A 118 10.09 -13.15 24.13
C GLY A 118 11.40 -12.56 23.61
N ALA A 119 12.17 -13.27 22.77
CA ALA A 119 13.51 -12.83 22.39
C ALA A 119 13.61 -12.02 21.08
N VAL A 120 12.52 -11.84 20.34
CA VAL A 120 12.56 -11.17 19.01
C VAL A 120 12.49 -9.64 19.13
N ALA A 121 12.09 -9.09 20.29
CA ALA A 121 11.99 -7.64 20.51
C ALA A 121 13.32 -6.97 20.94
N SER A 122 14.37 -7.73 21.28
CA SER A 122 15.61 -7.18 21.84
C SER A 122 16.70 -6.86 20.81
N LEU A 123 16.58 -7.35 19.57
CA LEU A 123 17.55 -7.11 18.50
C LEU A 123 17.18 -5.93 17.59
N ASP A 124 15.89 -5.56 17.51
CA ASP A 124 15.39 -4.35 16.83
C ASP A 124 15.84 -3.02 17.48
N MET A 125 16.43 -3.09 18.69
CA MET A 125 16.83 -1.91 19.46
C MET A 125 18.19 -1.31 19.06
N ALA A 126 18.99 -1.96 18.21
CA ALA A 126 20.32 -1.46 17.84
C ALA A 126 20.30 -0.49 16.65
N GLU A 127 19.41 -0.72 15.67
CA GLU A 127 19.34 0.11 14.48
C GLU A 127 18.58 1.41 14.75
N ALA A 128 17.42 1.34 15.42
CA ALA A 128 16.62 2.51 15.82
C ALA A 128 17.33 3.51 16.74
N ARG A 129 18.51 3.15 17.29
CA ARG A 129 19.26 4.00 18.23
C ARG A 129 19.99 5.15 17.56
N VAL A 130 20.45 5.02 16.31
CA VAL A 130 21.27 6.09 15.71
C VAL A 130 20.38 7.25 15.31
N GLU A 131 19.24 6.99 14.66
CA GLU A 131 18.28 8.02 14.30
C GLU A 131 17.69 8.67 15.54
N GLU A 132 17.27 7.87 16.52
CA GLU A 132 16.72 8.36 17.78
C GLU A 132 17.75 9.19 18.55
N ALA A 133 19.02 8.76 18.62
CA ALA A 133 20.09 9.52 19.27
C ALA A 133 20.36 10.86 18.56
N VAL A 134 20.36 10.86 17.22
CA VAL A 134 20.58 12.09 16.44
C VAL A 134 19.46 13.10 16.69
N PHE A 135 18.20 12.67 16.59
CA PHE A 135 17.07 13.59 16.76
C PHE A 135 16.83 14.00 18.21
N SER A 136 17.05 13.11 19.18
CA SER A 136 17.01 13.47 20.60
C SER A 136 18.13 14.43 21.00
N ALA A 137 19.32 14.31 20.41
CA ALA A 137 20.41 15.27 20.63
C ALA A 137 20.12 16.65 19.99
N LEU A 138 19.51 16.67 18.81
CA LEU A 138 19.18 17.91 18.10
C LEU A 138 17.94 18.63 18.67
N PHE A 139 16.97 17.88 19.17
CA PHE A 139 15.68 18.40 19.66
C PHE A 139 15.29 17.74 20.99
N PRO A 140 16.03 17.98 22.10
CA PRO A 140 15.86 17.25 23.34
C PRO A 140 14.47 17.40 23.99
N ASP A 141 13.85 18.58 23.88
CA ASP A 141 12.56 18.86 24.51
C ASP A 141 11.35 18.50 23.62
N ASP A 142 11.56 18.54 22.30
CA ASP A 142 10.51 18.45 21.28
C ASP A 142 10.42 17.08 20.59
N PHE A 143 11.47 16.27 20.63
CA PHE A 143 11.47 14.92 20.05
C PHE A 143 10.52 13.98 20.81
N ASP A 144 9.73 13.18 20.09
CA ASP A 144 8.88 12.14 20.68
C ASP A 144 9.38 10.73 20.36
N ARG A 145 9.36 10.33 19.08
CA ARG A 145 9.76 8.98 18.65
C ARG A 145 10.10 8.90 17.16
N VAL A 146 10.79 7.84 16.79
CA VAL A 146 11.00 7.43 15.39
C VAL A 146 10.08 6.26 15.05
N VAL A 147 9.48 6.29 13.86
CA VAL A 147 8.66 5.22 13.30
C VAL A 147 9.34 4.70 12.04
N PRO A 148 9.95 3.50 12.07
CA PRO A 148 10.60 2.92 10.90
C PRO A 148 9.58 2.55 9.81
N VAL A 149 9.99 2.66 8.55
CA VAL A 149 9.21 2.16 7.41
C VAL A 149 9.73 0.78 7.04
N PHE A 150 8.83 -0.19 6.96
CA PHE A 150 9.14 -1.54 6.52
C PHE A 150 8.56 -1.80 5.13
N ASN A 151 9.18 -2.71 4.39
CA ASN A 151 8.64 -3.18 3.11
C ASN A 151 7.66 -4.34 3.35
N PHE A 152 6.38 -3.98 3.41
CA PHE A 152 5.25 -4.91 3.53
C PHE A 152 4.66 -5.38 2.20
N ARG A 153 5.35 -5.19 1.06
CA ARG A 153 4.81 -5.52 -0.27
C ARG A 153 4.23 -6.93 -0.37
N GLU A 154 4.92 -7.91 0.19
CA GLU A 154 4.45 -9.31 0.19
C GLU A 154 3.15 -9.45 0.99
N ALA A 155 3.11 -8.89 2.19
CA ALA A 155 1.92 -8.90 3.04
C ALA A 155 0.75 -8.16 2.36
N ASP A 156 1.00 -7.01 1.70
CA ASP A 156 -0.01 -6.24 0.98
C ASP A 156 -0.61 -7.01 -0.20
N LEU A 157 0.23 -7.74 -0.97
CA LEU A 157 -0.24 -8.59 -2.06
C LEU A 157 -1.12 -9.74 -1.55
N LEU A 158 -0.71 -10.38 -0.46
CA LEU A 158 -1.49 -11.44 0.19
C LEU A 158 -2.79 -10.90 0.80
N MET A 159 -2.77 -9.71 1.40
CA MET A 159 -3.98 -9.05 1.92
C MET A 159 -4.95 -8.69 0.80
N ARG A 160 -4.45 -8.24 -0.36
CA ARG A 160 -5.30 -7.98 -1.54
C ARG A 160 -5.94 -9.27 -2.06
N GLU A 161 -5.18 -10.36 -2.10
CA GLU A 161 -5.74 -11.67 -2.47
C GLU A 161 -6.78 -12.14 -1.44
N TRP A 162 -6.50 -11.94 -0.15
CA TRP A 162 -7.42 -12.22 0.95
C TRP A 162 -8.72 -11.43 0.84
N ASP A 163 -8.66 -10.11 0.61
CA ASP A 163 -9.85 -9.24 0.45
C ASP A 163 -10.70 -9.73 -0.75
N ASN A 164 -10.07 -10.11 -1.87
CA ASN A 164 -10.79 -10.66 -3.03
C ASN A 164 -11.49 -11.99 -2.69
N ARG A 165 -10.81 -12.92 -2.00
CA ARG A 165 -11.39 -14.20 -1.59
C ARG A 165 -12.47 -14.05 -0.53
N MET A 166 -12.31 -13.13 0.39
CA MET A 166 -13.34 -12.78 1.38
C MET A 166 -14.57 -12.21 0.69
N GLY A 167 -14.41 -11.30 -0.29
CA GLY A 167 -15.52 -10.79 -1.09
C GLY A 167 -16.24 -11.90 -1.88
N GLU A 168 -15.50 -12.86 -2.45
CA GLU A 168 -16.10 -14.03 -3.10
C GLU A 168 -16.90 -14.92 -2.13
N LEU A 169 -16.42 -15.06 -0.89
CA LEU A 169 -17.08 -15.83 0.17
C LEU A 169 -18.38 -15.15 0.61
N GLU A 170 -18.34 -13.84 0.89
CA GLU A 170 -19.51 -13.05 1.27
C GLU A 170 -20.60 -13.12 0.20
N LEU A 171 -20.23 -12.98 -1.08
CA LEU A 171 -21.15 -13.11 -2.20
C LEU A 171 -21.77 -14.52 -2.28
N ALA A 172 -20.98 -15.57 -2.03
CA ALA A 172 -21.47 -16.94 -2.04
C ALA A 172 -22.45 -17.22 -0.89
N GLU A 173 -22.13 -16.77 0.33
CA GLU A 173 -23.02 -16.90 1.48
C GLU A 173 -24.30 -16.09 1.30
N HIS A 174 -24.21 -14.87 0.75
CA HIS A 174 -25.37 -14.03 0.47
C HIS A 174 -26.31 -14.68 -0.55
N ALA A 175 -25.77 -15.30 -1.61
CA ALA A 175 -26.59 -16.03 -2.59
C ALA A 175 -27.37 -17.19 -1.94
N VAL A 176 -26.73 -17.97 -1.06
CA VAL A 176 -27.40 -19.05 -0.34
C VAL A 176 -28.48 -18.52 0.61
N ARG A 177 -28.26 -17.37 1.26
CA ARG A 177 -29.29 -16.72 2.09
C ARG A 177 -30.51 -16.27 1.29
N LEU A 178 -30.33 -15.90 0.01
CA LEU A 178 -31.41 -15.55 -0.91
C LEU A 178 -32.16 -16.78 -1.47
N GLY A 179 -31.74 -17.99 -1.11
CA GLY A 179 -32.38 -19.23 -1.55
C GLY A 179 -31.72 -19.90 -2.76
N ASP A 180 -30.59 -19.39 -3.25
CA ASP A 180 -29.82 -20.10 -4.27
C ASP A 180 -29.24 -21.41 -3.68
N PRO A 181 -29.24 -22.52 -4.45
CA PRO A 181 -28.62 -23.75 -3.99
C PRO A 181 -27.10 -23.58 -3.85
N PRO A 182 -26.46 -24.26 -2.88
CA PRO A 182 -25.01 -24.24 -2.71
C PRO A 182 -24.32 -24.75 -3.98
N LYS A 183 -23.36 -23.98 -4.48
CA LYS A 183 -22.63 -24.28 -5.72
C LYS A 183 -21.38 -25.08 -5.38
N ALA A 184 -21.22 -26.25 -6.00
CA ALA A 184 -19.99 -27.02 -5.91
C ALA A 184 -18.99 -26.58 -6.99
N ILE A 185 -17.74 -26.31 -6.60
CA ILE A 185 -16.65 -25.98 -7.52
C ILE A 185 -15.64 -27.12 -7.58
N LYS A 186 -14.85 -27.15 -8.65
CA LYS A 186 -13.69 -28.04 -8.77
C LYS A 186 -12.43 -27.17 -8.80
N PRO A 187 -11.72 -27.01 -7.66
CA PRO A 187 -10.48 -26.24 -7.62
C PRO A 187 -9.44 -26.81 -8.59
N SER A 188 -8.58 -25.94 -9.13
CA SER A 188 -7.47 -26.38 -9.97
C SER A 188 -6.57 -27.33 -9.18
N GLY A 189 -6.26 -28.51 -9.75
CA GLY A 189 -5.46 -29.55 -9.09
C GLY A 189 -6.24 -30.54 -8.22
N TRP A 190 -7.53 -30.34 -7.98
CA TRP A 190 -8.35 -31.26 -7.18
C TRP A 190 -9.21 -32.19 -8.05
N LYS A 191 -9.29 -33.48 -7.67
CA LYS A 191 -10.08 -34.48 -8.42
C LYS A 191 -11.58 -34.41 -8.12
N CYS A 192 -11.96 -33.98 -6.92
CA CYS A 192 -13.35 -33.95 -6.45
C CYS A 192 -13.96 -32.54 -6.48
N ARG A 193 -15.28 -32.48 -6.65
CA ARG A 193 -16.05 -31.25 -6.44
C ARG A 193 -16.22 -31.03 -4.94
N VAL A 194 -15.92 -29.82 -4.49
CA VAL A 194 -16.03 -29.39 -3.09
C VAL A 194 -17.05 -28.26 -3.02
N ASP A 195 -17.75 -28.13 -1.90
CA ASP A 195 -18.61 -26.99 -1.68
C ASP A 195 -17.80 -25.68 -1.76
N ARG A 196 -18.31 -24.70 -2.51
CA ARG A 196 -17.59 -23.44 -2.76
C ARG A 196 -17.39 -22.65 -1.48
N ILE A 197 -18.38 -22.63 -0.60
CA ILE A 197 -18.31 -21.88 0.66
C ILE A 197 -17.22 -22.48 1.54
N GLU A 198 -17.24 -23.79 1.74
CA GLU A 198 -16.23 -24.48 2.54
C GLU A 198 -14.82 -24.31 1.98
N TRP A 199 -14.66 -24.41 0.65
CA TRP A 199 -13.37 -24.17 0.00
C TRP A 199 -12.88 -22.73 0.19
N LEU A 200 -13.74 -21.73 0.00
CA LEU A 200 -13.38 -20.32 0.19
C LEU A 200 -13.02 -20.02 1.65
N LYS A 201 -13.72 -20.61 2.63
CA LYS A 201 -13.38 -20.48 4.06
C LYS A 201 -11.99 -21.01 4.36
N GLY A 202 -11.66 -22.19 3.84
CA GLY A 202 -10.33 -22.78 3.97
C GLY A 202 -9.24 -21.90 3.35
N GLU A 203 -9.52 -21.31 2.19
CA GLU A 203 -8.58 -20.46 1.47
C GLU A 203 -8.34 -19.11 2.17
N VAL A 204 -9.40 -18.49 2.69
CA VAL A 204 -9.32 -17.28 3.53
C VAL A 204 -8.47 -17.54 4.77
N ALA A 205 -8.69 -18.65 5.47
CA ALA A 205 -7.90 -19.02 6.66
C ALA A 205 -6.44 -19.36 6.32
N ARG A 206 -6.16 -19.87 5.11
CA ARG A 206 -4.80 -20.08 4.61
C ARG A 206 -4.10 -18.75 4.34
N LEU A 207 -4.78 -17.83 3.66
CA LEU A 207 -4.25 -16.51 3.34
C LEU A 207 -4.03 -15.66 4.59
N GLU A 208 -4.91 -15.73 5.60
CA GLU A 208 -4.74 -15.03 6.87
C GLU A 208 -3.42 -15.43 7.57
N ARG A 209 -3.15 -16.74 7.65
CA ARG A 209 -1.86 -17.23 8.18
C ARG A 209 -0.68 -16.76 7.35
N ALA A 210 -0.77 -16.83 6.03
CA ALA A 210 0.29 -16.36 5.15
C ALA A 210 0.57 -14.85 5.30
N VAL A 211 -0.47 -14.03 5.53
CA VAL A 211 -0.34 -12.60 5.80
C VAL A 211 0.42 -12.37 7.11
N LEU A 212 0.05 -13.08 8.18
CA LEU A 212 0.73 -12.96 9.48
C LEU A 212 2.20 -13.34 9.37
N GLU A 213 2.51 -14.47 8.71
CA GLU A 213 3.88 -14.91 8.47
C GLU A 213 4.68 -13.92 7.62
N ALA A 214 4.08 -13.37 6.55
CA ALA A 214 4.73 -12.38 5.70
C ALA A 214 4.97 -11.05 6.43
N ARG A 215 4.04 -10.64 7.30
CA ARG A 215 4.20 -9.46 8.16
C ARG A 215 5.37 -9.65 9.12
N ASP A 216 5.42 -10.80 9.80
CA ASP A 216 6.47 -11.08 10.77
C ASP A 216 7.85 -11.18 10.08
N ARG A 217 7.93 -11.75 8.86
CA ARG A 217 9.15 -11.70 8.03
C ARG A 217 9.55 -10.28 7.66
N ALA A 218 8.59 -9.43 7.28
CA ALA A 218 8.86 -8.06 6.88
C ALA A 218 9.41 -7.20 8.02
N LEU A 219 8.94 -7.44 9.25
CA LEU A 219 9.45 -6.74 10.44
C LEU A 219 10.92 -7.08 10.74
N ILE A 220 11.34 -8.33 10.48
CA ILE A 220 12.70 -8.80 10.83
C ILE A 220 13.73 -8.45 9.74
N PHE A 221 13.38 -8.62 8.46
CA PHE A 221 14.38 -8.64 7.37
C PHE A 221 14.28 -7.47 6.38
N ASN A 222 13.19 -6.70 6.40
CA ASN A 222 12.86 -5.74 5.34
C ASN A 222 12.82 -4.28 5.83
N CYS A 223 13.85 -3.88 6.57
CA CYS A 223 14.09 -2.48 6.90
C CYS A 223 14.34 -1.66 5.63
N THR A 224 13.84 -0.42 5.61
CA THR A 224 13.99 0.50 4.48
C THR A 224 14.80 1.72 4.89
N PRO A 225 15.44 2.45 3.96
CA PRO A 225 16.30 3.60 4.30
C PRO A 225 15.49 4.86 4.67
N SER A 226 14.24 4.69 5.09
CA SER A 226 13.27 5.75 5.32
C SER A 226 12.54 5.55 6.64
N PHE A 227 12.26 6.64 7.35
CA PHE A 227 11.50 6.63 8.61
C PHE A 227 10.76 7.94 8.82
N PHE A 228 9.75 7.90 9.68
CA PHE A 228 9.05 9.10 10.14
C PHE A 228 9.55 9.48 11.53
N VAL A 229 9.83 10.75 11.75
CA VAL A 229 10.14 11.28 13.08
C VAL A 229 8.96 12.12 13.54
N LEU A 230 8.48 11.83 14.74
CA LEU A 230 7.39 12.55 15.38
C LEU A 230 7.95 13.55 16.41
N PHE A 231 7.37 14.74 16.39
CA PHE A 231 7.68 15.83 17.30
C PHE A 231 6.45 16.19 18.14
N ARG A 232 6.69 16.72 19.33
CA ARG A 232 5.66 17.28 20.21
C ARG A 232 5.14 18.62 19.70
N THR A 233 5.96 19.37 18.96
CA THR A 233 5.58 20.70 18.43
C THR A 233 5.74 20.79 16.92
N GLN A 234 4.81 21.50 16.28
CA GLN A 234 4.86 21.76 14.83
C GLN A 234 6.08 22.61 14.44
N ARG A 235 6.51 23.50 15.35
CA ARG A 235 7.68 24.34 15.14
C ARG A 235 8.94 23.49 15.00
N ALA A 236 9.15 22.51 15.89
CA ALA A 236 10.30 21.62 15.81
C ALA A 236 10.27 20.79 14.52
N ALA A 237 9.10 20.24 14.15
CA ALA A 237 8.94 19.50 12.90
C ALA A 237 9.27 20.37 11.66
N ALA A 238 8.79 21.62 11.62
CA ALA A 238 9.07 22.54 10.52
C ALA A 238 10.56 22.92 10.44
N ILE A 239 11.22 23.15 11.59
CA ILE A 239 12.65 23.42 11.64
C ILE A 239 13.42 22.20 11.15
N ALA A 240 13.14 21.01 11.68
CA ALA A 240 13.78 19.76 11.28
C ALA A 240 13.65 19.49 9.77
N ALA A 241 12.46 19.70 9.19
CA ALA A 241 12.22 19.53 7.75
C ALA A 241 12.98 20.53 6.86
N SER A 242 13.40 21.67 7.42
CA SER A 242 14.17 22.69 6.72
C SER A 242 15.69 22.55 6.90
N CYS A 243 16.13 21.74 7.87
CA CYS A 243 17.54 21.59 8.21
C CYS A 243 18.21 20.46 7.42
N ASN A 244 19.47 20.68 7.07
CA ASN A 244 20.33 19.59 6.59
C ASN A 244 21.09 19.00 7.79
N ILE A 245 20.69 17.81 8.22
CA ILE A 245 21.24 17.13 9.40
C ILE A 245 22.70 16.69 9.16
N HIS A 246 23.05 16.32 7.93
CA HIS A 246 24.40 15.86 7.60
C HIS A 246 25.17 16.90 6.76
N PRO A 247 26.05 17.72 7.37
CA PRO A 247 26.71 18.82 6.65
C PRO A 247 27.70 18.35 5.58
N LEU A 248 28.38 17.22 5.79
CA LEU A 248 29.40 16.70 4.87
C LEU A 248 28.83 15.94 3.66
N LYS A 249 27.68 15.28 3.79
CA LYS A 249 27.04 14.46 2.74
C LYS A 249 25.57 14.83 2.62
N LYS A 250 25.28 15.84 1.80
CA LYS A 250 23.93 16.38 1.57
C LYS A 250 22.93 15.36 0.99
N GLU A 251 23.41 14.21 0.52
CA GLU A 251 22.56 13.15 -0.03
C GLU A 251 21.98 12.22 1.04
N LEU A 252 22.64 12.13 2.20
CA LEU A 252 22.25 11.29 3.32
C LEU A 252 21.37 12.07 4.31
N PHE A 253 20.50 11.36 5.03
CA PHE A 253 19.62 11.97 6.05
C PHE A 253 18.81 13.15 5.50
N LYS A 254 18.21 12.97 4.32
CA LYS A 254 17.34 14.00 3.73
C LYS A 254 16.02 14.03 4.47
N VAL A 255 15.75 15.16 5.11
CA VAL A 255 14.49 15.43 5.81
C VAL A 255 13.54 16.16 4.88
N HIS A 256 12.29 15.72 4.89
CA HIS A 256 11.19 16.28 4.13
C HIS A 256 9.98 16.49 5.06
N PRO A 257 9.10 17.47 4.78
CA PRO A 257 7.81 17.52 5.44
C PRO A 257 7.05 16.21 5.15
N ALA A 258 6.51 15.58 6.18
CA ALA A 258 5.75 14.34 5.99
C ALA A 258 4.45 14.64 5.23
N PRO A 259 4.13 13.89 4.17
CA PRO A 259 2.80 13.97 3.57
C PRO A 259 1.75 13.36 4.51
N GLY A 260 0.47 13.66 4.27
CA GLY A 260 -0.63 12.99 4.98
C GLY A 260 -0.59 11.47 4.74
N PRO A 261 -1.04 10.63 5.70
CA PRO A 261 -0.87 9.17 5.62
C PRO A 261 -1.51 8.54 4.37
N GLU A 262 -2.59 9.13 3.85
CA GLU A 262 -3.23 8.75 2.59
C GLU A 262 -2.55 9.29 1.34
N GLU A 263 -1.74 10.35 1.47
CA GLU A 263 -0.94 10.92 0.39
C GLU A 263 0.46 10.28 0.31
N VAL A 264 0.87 9.43 1.25
CA VAL A 264 2.18 8.77 1.22
C VAL A 264 2.24 7.77 0.06
N ASN A 265 3.26 7.90 -0.78
CA ASN A 265 3.62 6.89 -1.77
C ASN A 265 4.54 5.85 -1.11
N TRP A 266 3.94 4.84 -0.47
CA TRP A 266 4.66 3.82 0.30
C TRP A 266 5.70 3.06 -0.52
N GLU A 267 5.38 2.74 -1.77
CA GLU A 267 6.30 1.99 -2.65
C GLU A 267 7.59 2.78 -2.94
N ALA A 268 7.52 4.11 -2.99
CA ALA A 268 8.68 4.96 -3.24
C ALA A 268 9.65 5.01 -2.04
N LEU A 269 9.17 4.75 -0.83
CA LEU A 269 9.96 4.80 0.41
C LEU A 269 10.92 3.62 0.57
N TRP A 270 10.65 2.51 -0.13
CA TRP A 270 11.43 1.28 -0.03
C TRP A 270 12.75 1.32 -0.78
N PHE A 271 12.96 2.33 -1.64
CA PHE A 271 14.13 2.41 -2.51
C PHE A 271 15.20 3.38 -2.01
N THR A 272 16.46 2.97 -2.16
CA THR A 272 17.62 3.83 -1.88
C THR A 272 17.75 4.95 -2.93
N HIS A 273 18.54 5.99 -2.62
CA HIS A 273 18.81 7.07 -3.57
C HIS A 273 19.36 6.55 -4.90
N ALA A 274 20.37 5.67 -4.85
CA ALA A 274 21.02 5.12 -6.04
C ALA A 274 20.04 4.34 -6.93
N GLN A 275 19.18 3.51 -6.32
CA GLN A 275 18.14 2.77 -7.05
C GLN A 275 17.17 3.72 -7.76
N ARG A 276 16.79 4.83 -7.12
CA ARG A 276 15.85 5.81 -7.71
C ARG A 276 16.47 6.65 -8.82
N VAL A 277 17.75 7.00 -8.70
CA VAL A 277 18.49 7.66 -9.78
C VAL A 277 18.57 6.73 -10.99
N PHE A 278 18.97 5.48 -10.77
CA PHE A 278 19.08 4.48 -11.84
C PHE A 278 17.73 4.20 -12.52
N ARG A 279 16.67 3.97 -11.74
CA ARG A 279 15.32 3.77 -12.27
C ARG A 279 14.85 4.97 -13.08
N GLY A 280 15.04 6.18 -12.57
CA GLY A 280 14.69 7.39 -13.32
C GLY A 280 15.45 7.51 -14.63
N LEU A 281 16.75 7.16 -14.68
CA LEU A 281 17.53 7.13 -15.90
C LEU A 281 16.98 6.11 -16.92
N MET A 282 16.58 4.92 -16.46
CA MET A 282 16.02 3.86 -17.31
C MET A 282 14.61 4.17 -17.82
N VAL A 283 13.79 4.86 -17.02
CA VAL A 283 12.39 5.16 -17.37
C VAL A 283 12.28 6.40 -18.25
N THR A 284 13.20 7.36 -18.13
CA THR A 284 13.23 8.59 -18.95
C THR A 284 13.14 8.34 -20.47
N PRO A 285 13.96 7.48 -21.10
CA PRO A 285 13.85 7.22 -22.54
C PRO A 285 12.50 6.59 -22.92
N PHE A 286 11.93 5.76 -22.05
CA PHE A 286 10.60 5.20 -22.27
C PHE A 286 9.51 6.28 -22.27
N ILE A 287 9.58 7.26 -21.36
CA ILE A 287 8.67 8.41 -21.34
C ILE A 287 8.79 9.23 -22.62
N ILE A 288 10.02 9.53 -23.05
CA ILE A 288 10.27 10.27 -24.31
C ILE A 288 9.64 9.54 -25.50
N LEU A 289 9.83 8.22 -25.57
CA LEU A 289 9.26 7.37 -26.61
C LEU A 289 7.72 7.40 -26.58
N LEU A 290 7.13 7.27 -25.38
CA LEU A 290 5.69 7.26 -25.16
C LEU A 290 5.02 8.55 -25.62
N VAL A 291 5.65 9.70 -25.39
CA VAL A 291 5.09 11.01 -25.74
C VAL A 291 5.31 11.34 -27.22
N LEU A 292 6.50 11.06 -27.77
CA LEU A 292 6.86 11.51 -29.13
C LEU A 292 6.41 10.58 -30.27
N LEU A 293 6.40 9.25 -30.07
CA LEU A 293 6.11 8.31 -31.16
C LEU A 293 4.66 8.22 -31.67
N PRO A 294 3.62 8.27 -30.83
CA PRO A 294 2.31 7.74 -31.20
C PRO A 294 1.62 8.54 -32.30
N VAL A 295 1.75 9.87 -32.28
CA VAL A 295 1.08 10.73 -33.27
C VAL A 295 1.65 10.48 -34.67
N SER A 296 2.98 10.46 -34.81
CA SER A 296 3.63 10.25 -36.11
C SER A 296 3.50 8.80 -36.59
N MET A 297 3.63 7.84 -35.68
CA MET A 297 3.61 6.42 -36.01
C MET A 297 2.20 5.95 -36.40
N LEU A 298 1.17 6.34 -35.66
CA LEU A 298 -0.22 5.97 -35.98
C LEU A 298 -0.67 6.59 -37.31
N THR A 299 -0.36 7.88 -37.52
CA THR A 299 -0.71 8.57 -38.77
C THR A 299 0.01 7.95 -39.96
N SER A 300 1.34 7.73 -39.86
CA SER A 300 2.12 7.13 -40.94
C SER A 300 1.70 5.69 -41.24
N ALA A 301 1.43 4.88 -40.22
CA ALA A 301 0.98 3.50 -40.40
C ALA A 301 -0.36 3.44 -41.15
N MET A 302 -1.29 4.36 -40.86
CA MET A 302 -2.58 4.42 -41.56
C MET A 302 -2.43 4.87 -43.01
N THR A 303 -1.55 5.84 -43.29
CA THR A 303 -1.22 6.25 -44.67
C THR A 303 -0.58 5.10 -45.45
N GLN A 304 0.43 4.44 -44.89
CA GLN A 304 1.08 3.30 -45.54
C GLN A 304 0.14 2.11 -45.75
N LEU A 305 -0.78 1.87 -44.81
CA LEU A 305 -1.80 0.83 -44.96
C LEU A 305 -2.73 1.14 -46.13
N ASN A 306 -3.19 2.38 -46.26
CA ASN A 306 -4.00 2.81 -47.40
C ASN A 306 -3.25 2.61 -48.74
N ASP A 307 -1.97 2.94 -48.78
CA ASP A 307 -1.14 2.76 -49.98
C ASP A 307 -0.91 1.28 -50.29
N ALA A 308 -0.61 0.45 -49.29
CA ALA A 308 -0.41 -1.00 -49.46
C ALA A 308 -1.67 -1.74 -49.92
N ILE A 309 -2.86 -1.24 -49.56
CA ILE A 309 -4.15 -1.81 -50.02
C ILE A 309 -4.40 -1.46 -51.50
N CYS A 310 -3.89 -0.32 -51.98
CA CYS A 310 -4.13 0.18 -53.34
C CYS A 310 -3.00 -0.03 -54.34
N ASP A 311 -1.79 -0.36 -53.89
CA ASP A 311 -0.65 -0.61 -54.77
C ASP A 311 -0.70 -2.01 -55.42
N GLU A 312 -0.18 -2.11 -56.64
CA GLU A 312 -0.27 -3.30 -57.49
C GLU A 312 0.71 -4.42 -57.09
N GLY A 313 1.76 -4.08 -56.33
CA GLY A 313 2.84 -4.99 -55.94
C GLY A 313 2.59 -5.83 -54.68
N TYR A 314 1.54 -5.55 -53.90
CA TYR A 314 1.31 -6.21 -52.60
C TYR A 314 0.22 -7.29 -52.63
N ARG A 315 0.39 -8.31 -51.77
CA ARG A 315 -0.56 -9.43 -51.62
C ARG A 315 -1.90 -9.02 -51.00
N LEU A 316 -1.96 -7.88 -50.29
CA LEU A 316 -3.17 -7.35 -49.66
C LEU A 316 -4.00 -6.44 -50.59
N ARG A 317 -3.75 -6.46 -51.89
CA ARG A 317 -4.46 -5.59 -52.83
C ARG A 317 -5.96 -5.85 -52.81
N TRP A 318 -6.73 -4.80 -52.48
CA TRP A 318 -8.18 -4.82 -52.54
C TRP A 318 -8.67 -3.97 -53.70
N LYS A 319 -8.82 -4.60 -54.87
CA LYS A 319 -9.19 -3.91 -56.11
C LYS A 319 -10.52 -3.16 -55.99
N ASP A 320 -11.53 -3.76 -55.36
CA ASP A 320 -12.85 -3.15 -55.22
C ASP A 320 -12.83 -1.92 -54.29
N TYR A 321 -11.97 -1.92 -53.26
CA TYR A 321 -11.79 -0.78 -52.37
C TYR A 321 -11.16 0.44 -53.08
N CYS A 322 -10.24 0.19 -54.04
CA CYS A 322 -9.50 1.26 -54.72
C CYS A 322 -10.09 1.69 -56.07
N ALA A 323 -10.82 0.80 -56.76
CA ALA A 323 -11.34 1.04 -58.10
C ALA A 323 -12.86 1.34 -58.15
N SER A 324 -13.64 0.95 -57.13
CA SER A 324 -15.10 1.07 -57.21
C SER A 324 -15.61 2.48 -56.91
N SER A 325 -16.52 2.96 -57.75
CA SER A 325 -17.29 4.21 -57.57
C SER A 325 -18.50 4.04 -56.64
N HIS A 326 -18.65 2.87 -56.01
CA HIS A 326 -19.75 2.60 -55.10
C HIS A 326 -19.65 3.48 -53.84
N PRO A 327 -20.76 4.07 -53.39
CA PRO A 327 -20.75 5.03 -52.27
C PRO A 327 -20.21 4.41 -50.97
N VAL A 328 -20.40 3.10 -50.77
CA VAL A 328 -19.92 2.37 -49.58
C VAL A 328 -18.40 2.35 -49.49
N HIS A 329 -17.69 2.13 -50.60
CA HIS A 329 -16.23 2.08 -50.60
C HIS A 329 -15.62 3.48 -50.42
N ASN A 330 -16.28 4.52 -50.92
CA ASN A 330 -15.88 5.92 -50.65
C ASN A 330 -16.03 6.29 -49.17
N VAL A 331 -17.12 5.87 -48.52
CA VAL A 331 -17.32 6.06 -47.08
C VAL A 331 -16.28 5.29 -46.28
N LEU A 332 -16.03 4.02 -46.62
CA LEU A 332 -15.01 3.20 -45.94
C LEU A 332 -13.61 3.79 -46.09
N ARG A 333 -13.29 4.35 -47.26
CA ARG A 333 -12.02 5.05 -47.51
C ARG A 333 -11.89 6.30 -46.65
N SER A 334 -12.92 7.15 -46.63
CA SER A 334 -12.97 8.33 -45.77
C SER A 334 -12.87 7.98 -44.27
N MET A 335 -13.50 6.87 -43.87
CA MET A 335 -13.44 6.38 -42.50
C MET A 335 -12.03 5.89 -42.15
N LEU A 336 -11.38 5.12 -43.02
CA LEU A 336 -10.04 4.58 -42.77
C LEU A 336 -8.95 5.65 -42.78
N THR A 337 -9.02 6.64 -43.67
CA THR A 337 -7.98 7.68 -43.80
C THR A 337 -8.22 8.90 -42.91
N GLY A 338 -9.47 9.16 -42.51
CA GLY A 338 -9.84 10.32 -41.70
C GLY A 338 -10.29 9.97 -40.29
N PHE A 339 -11.33 9.15 -40.15
CA PHE A 339 -11.96 8.88 -38.85
C PHE A 339 -11.13 7.96 -37.94
N VAL A 340 -10.65 6.84 -38.46
CA VAL A 340 -9.90 5.84 -37.68
C VAL A 340 -8.62 6.42 -37.08
N PRO A 341 -7.76 7.16 -37.81
CA PRO A 341 -6.57 7.78 -37.22
C PRO A 341 -6.93 8.75 -36.11
N ALA A 342 -7.98 9.58 -36.30
CA ALA A 342 -8.45 10.51 -35.28
C ALA A 342 -8.96 9.78 -34.02
N LEU A 343 -9.76 8.73 -34.18
CA LEU A 343 -10.25 7.90 -33.08
C LEU A 343 -9.10 7.22 -32.33
N LEU A 344 -8.11 6.67 -33.05
CA LEU A 344 -6.94 6.04 -32.46
C LEU A 344 -6.09 7.03 -31.66
N ILE A 345 -5.88 8.24 -32.19
CA ILE A 345 -5.19 9.31 -31.46
C ILE A 345 -5.98 9.70 -30.21
N GLN A 346 -7.31 9.79 -30.30
CA GLN A 346 -8.14 10.13 -29.14
C GLN A 346 -8.15 9.05 -28.07
N LEU A 347 -8.19 7.76 -28.45
CA LEU A 347 -8.04 6.64 -27.52
C LEU A 347 -6.63 6.61 -26.90
N TRP A 348 -5.61 6.90 -27.71
CA TRP A 348 -4.24 6.99 -27.23
C TRP A 348 -4.09 8.09 -26.18
N GLN A 349 -4.50 9.32 -26.50
CA GLN A 349 -4.35 10.49 -25.61
C GLN A 349 -5.31 10.44 -24.41
N GLY A 350 -6.54 9.96 -24.60
CA GLY A 350 -7.58 9.99 -23.57
C GLY A 350 -7.54 8.83 -22.58
N LEU A 351 -7.06 7.65 -22.99
CA LEU A 351 -7.07 6.45 -22.15
C LEU A 351 -5.67 5.91 -21.91
N LEU A 352 -4.91 5.66 -22.98
CA LEU A 352 -3.65 4.91 -22.86
C LEU A 352 -2.53 5.76 -22.26
N MET A 353 -2.36 7.00 -22.74
CA MET A 353 -1.27 7.88 -22.31
C MET A 353 -1.33 8.20 -20.81
N PRO A 354 -2.47 8.59 -20.20
CA PRO A 354 -2.53 8.84 -18.75
C PRO A 354 -2.16 7.61 -17.92
N CYS A 355 -2.63 6.42 -18.31
CA CYS A 355 -2.28 5.16 -17.64
C CYS A 355 -0.78 4.84 -17.78
N CYS A 356 -0.21 4.93 -18.98
CA CYS A 356 1.20 4.67 -19.22
C CYS A 356 2.10 5.69 -18.50
N VAL A 357 1.74 6.98 -18.50
CA VAL A 357 2.46 8.03 -17.79
C VAL A 357 2.39 7.81 -16.28
N PHE A 358 1.24 7.40 -15.74
CA PHE A 358 1.11 7.03 -14.33
C PHE A 358 2.06 5.89 -13.96
N PHE A 359 2.04 4.77 -14.71
CA PHE A 359 2.93 3.64 -14.44
C PHE A 359 4.41 4.01 -14.60
N ALA A 360 4.75 4.82 -15.61
CA ALA A 360 6.10 5.31 -15.80
C ALA A 360 6.55 6.20 -14.63
N ALA A 361 5.76 7.20 -14.25
CA ALA A 361 6.05 8.09 -13.14
C ALA A 361 6.17 7.34 -11.81
N GLN A 362 5.27 6.37 -11.55
CA GLN A 362 5.35 5.52 -10.36
C GLN A 362 6.61 4.67 -10.38
N SER A 363 7.02 4.15 -11.55
CA SER A 363 8.23 3.35 -11.69
C SER A 363 9.52 4.13 -11.42
N GLU A 364 9.53 5.46 -11.59
CA GLU A 364 10.67 6.31 -11.19
C GLU A 364 10.91 6.28 -9.67
N ALA A 365 9.86 6.06 -8.87
CA ALA A 365 9.90 6.04 -7.40
C ALA A 365 10.55 7.30 -6.76
N ARG A 366 10.51 8.45 -7.45
CA ARG A 366 11.17 9.69 -7.02
C ARG A 366 10.32 10.55 -6.06
N HIS A 367 9.00 10.40 -6.10
CA HIS A 367 8.08 11.23 -5.33
C HIS A 367 7.48 10.45 -4.17
N TYR A 368 7.66 10.97 -2.96
CA TYR A 368 7.18 10.36 -1.71
C TYR A 368 5.70 10.63 -1.41
N SER A 369 5.09 11.57 -2.13
CA SER A 369 3.66 11.84 -2.03
C SER A 369 2.96 11.60 -3.36
N LEU A 370 1.71 11.14 -3.29
CA LEU A 370 0.82 11.01 -4.44
C LEU A 370 0.59 12.36 -5.12
N SER A 371 0.45 13.43 -4.33
CA SER A 371 0.37 14.80 -4.84
C SER A 371 1.62 15.24 -5.61
N GLY A 372 2.80 14.74 -5.21
CA GLY A 372 4.06 14.96 -5.94
C GLY A 372 4.12 14.15 -7.24
N LEU A 373 3.60 12.92 -7.21
CA LEU A 373 3.46 12.07 -8.39
C LEU A 373 2.53 12.70 -9.43
N ASP A 374 1.38 13.24 -9.02
CA ASP A 374 0.42 13.91 -9.91
C ASP A 374 1.05 15.13 -10.59
N ARG A 375 1.82 15.94 -9.85
CA ARG A 375 2.57 17.07 -10.43
C ARG A 375 3.61 16.61 -11.45
N ARG A 376 4.25 15.46 -11.21
CA ARG A 376 5.19 14.87 -12.16
C ARG A 376 4.49 14.38 -13.42
N MET A 377 3.33 13.74 -13.29
CA MET A 377 2.51 13.34 -14.43
C MET A 377 2.08 14.55 -15.25
N GLY A 378 1.61 15.61 -14.59
CA GLY A 378 1.25 16.86 -15.25
C GLY A 378 2.44 17.66 -15.84
N ALA A 379 3.67 17.31 -15.48
CA ALA A 379 4.88 17.86 -16.10
C ALA A 379 5.41 17.00 -17.26
N ILE A 380 4.96 15.74 -17.36
CA ILE A 380 5.26 14.83 -18.48
C ILE A 380 4.25 15.05 -19.63
N TYR A 381 2.99 15.28 -19.26
CA TYR A 381 1.93 15.72 -20.17
C TYR A 381 2.15 17.18 -20.59
#